data_AF-A0A2V2RJ76-F1
#
_entry.id   AF-A0A2V2RJ76-F1
#
_cell.length_a   1.000
_cell.length_b   1.000
_cell.length_c   1.000
_cell.angle_alpha   90.00
_cell.angle_beta   90.00
_cell.angle_gamma   90.00
#
_symmetry.space_group_name_H-M   'P 1'
#
loop_
_entity.id
_entity.type
_entity.pdbx_description
1 polymer ?
#
loop_
_entity_poly.entity_id
_entity_poly.type
_entity_poly.pdbx_seq_one_letter_code
_entity_poly.pdbx_strand_id
1 'polypeptide(L)'
;MQTLINAKFFARLRLHERILRMDPSTFITYLGLSTITSAGISSAIIWLSKEWVSERIKGSIQHEYNEKLESYKGQLNEKLETHKAQLQSAANIQIERLKSELQVMAAERNVRYSRIYDKIADAVIELHKKMLTMSNAAHAYCHPEGLDFFASARASAGQSVDQPDRQQLEKNATQAVWDLFDYFWHNHIYFPQDTSDEISRTIGEIALELAYVKPGAPKHPDEIPLPEKFFGLMRKLESDFRNLIGIVSNTQAATSRDSAESSPGAVPQRLGI
;
A
#
# COMPACT_ATOMS: atom_id res chain seq x y z
N MET A 1 -41.25 19.97 -69.00
CA MET A 1 -40.31 21.11 -69.12
C MET A 1 -39.96 21.49 -70.58
N GLN A 2 -40.06 20.59 -71.58
CA GLN A 2 -39.82 20.94 -73.01
C GLN A 2 -40.81 21.98 -73.60
N THR A 3 -42.06 22.07 -73.13
CA THR A 3 -43.09 22.96 -73.71
C THR A 3 -42.88 24.44 -73.39
N LEU A 4 -42.23 24.75 -72.27
CA LEU A 4 -41.87 26.13 -71.88
C LEU A 4 -40.73 26.70 -72.72
N ILE A 5 -39.90 25.84 -73.34
CA ILE A 5 -38.79 26.25 -74.18
C ILE A 5 -39.29 26.69 -75.57
N ASN A 6 -40.29 26.00 -76.13
CA ASN A 6 -40.84 26.32 -77.44
C ASN A 6 -41.67 27.62 -77.46
N ALA A 7 -42.39 27.94 -76.39
CA ALA A 7 -43.14 29.18 -76.27
C ALA A 7 -42.22 30.42 -76.23
N LYS A 8 -41.06 30.30 -75.56
CA LYS A 8 -40.04 31.37 -75.51
C LYS A 8 -39.36 31.60 -76.86
N PHE A 9 -39.17 30.53 -77.65
CA PHE A 9 -38.58 30.65 -78.99
C PHE A 9 -39.52 31.35 -79.98
N PHE A 10 -40.83 31.03 -79.94
CA PHE A 10 -41.83 31.65 -80.80
C PHE A 10 -42.10 33.13 -80.48
N ALA A 11 -42.02 33.54 -79.21
CA ALA A 11 -42.12 34.94 -78.83
C ALA A 11 -40.94 35.79 -79.36
N ARG A 12 -39.76 35.18 -79.52
CA ARG A 12 -38.55 35.84 -80.04
C ARG A 12 -38.62 36.12 -81.54
N LEU A 13 -39.27 35.25 -82.31
CA LEU A 13 -39.43 35.39 -83.77
C LEU A 13 -40.41 36.52 -84.15
N ARG A 14 -41.50 36.73 -83.40
CA ARG A 14 -42.44 37.85 -83.67
C ARG A 14 -41.88 39.24 -83.37
N LEU A 15 -40.85 39.34 -82.54
CA LEU A 15 -40.23 40.62 -82.19
C LEU A 15 -39.27 41.10 -83.28
N HIS A 16 -38.70 40.18 -84.06
CA HIS A 16 -37.78 40.51 -85.15
C HIS A 16 -38.48 41.12 -86.37
N GLU A 17 -39.74 40.75 -86.62
CA GLU A 17 -40.51 41.20 -87.78
C GLU A 17 -41.00 42.66 -87.65
N ARG A 18 -41.15 43.16 -86.41
CA ARG A 18 -41.51 44.58 -86.16
C ARG A 18 -40.35 45.55 -86.31
N ILE A 19 -39.11 45.07 -86.28
CA ILE A 19 -37.91 45.93 -86.35
C ILE A 19 -37.61 46.36 -87.80
N LEU A 20 -38.10 45.63 -88.81
CA LEU A 20 -37.82 45.90 -90.23
C LEU A 20 -38.74 46.94 -90.91
N ARG A 21 -39.74 47.50 -90.21
CA ARG A 21 -40.66 48.53 -90.76
C ARG A 21 -40.50 49.92 -90.13
N MET A 22 -39.42 50.17 -89.38
CA MET A 22 -39.18 51.48 -88.77
C MET A 22 -38.49 52.44 -89.75
N ASP A 23 -38.98 53.68 -89.82
CA ASP A 23 -38.41 54.74 -90.64
C ASP A 23 -36.95 55.05 -90.23
N PRO A 24 -36.01 55.20 -91.17
CA PRO A 24 -34.59 55.39 -90.86
C PRO A 24 -34.31 56.61 -89.97
N SER A 25 -35.13 57.66 -90.08
CA SER A 25 -35.05 58.86 -89.22
C SER A 25 -35.47 58.57 -87.78
N THR A 26 -36.52 57.75 -87.56
CA THR A 26 -36.90 57.29 -86.22
C THR A 26 -35.88 56.31 -85.62
N PHE A 27 -35.22 55.50 -86.45
CA PHE A 27 -34.17 54.59 -86.01
C PHE A 27 -32.92 55.33 -85.53
N ILE A 28 -32.50 56.41 -86.21
CA ILE A 28 -31.38 57.26 -85.79
C ILE A 28 -31.71 58.08 -84.53
N THR A 29 -32.97 58.51 -84.36
CA THR A 29 -33.39 59.24 -83.15
C THR A 29 -33.53 58.30 -81.94
N TYR A 30 -34.00 57.07 -82.13
CA TYR A 30 -33.96 56.03 -81.09
C TYR A 30 -32.52 55.60 -80.79
N LEU A 31 -31.63 55.48 -81.78
CA LEU A 31 -30.20 55.22 -81.54
C LEU A 31 -29.52 56.37 -80.79
N GLY A 32 -29.84 57.62 -81.13
CA GLY A 32 -29.31 58.84 -80.51
C GLY A 32 -29.82 59.15 -79.10
N LEU A 33 -31.05 58.74 -78.76
CA LEU A 33 -31.52 58.69 -77.35
C LEU A 33 -31.09 57.38 -76.64
N SER A 34 -30.79 56.31 -77.39
CA SER A 34 -30.32 55.04 -76.82
C SER A 34 -28.84 55.06 -76.47
N THR A 35 -28.02 55.93 -77.03
CA THR A 35 -26.60 56.04 -76.64
C THR A 35 -26.46 56.57 -75.22
N ILE A 36 -27.35 57.45 -74.77
CA ILE A 36 -27.38 57.98 -73.40
C ILE A 36 -27.97 56.95 -72.42
N THR A 37 -28.98 56.15 -72.82
CA THR A 37 -29.57 55.11 -71.96
C THR A 37 -28.81 53.77 -71.98
N SER A 38 -28.11 53.41 -73.07
CA SER A 38 -27.29 52.20 -73.18
C SER A 38 -25.99 52.28 -72.38
N ALA A 39 -25.42 53.47 -72.21
CA ALA A 39 -24.29 53.69 -71.29
C ALA A 39 -24.69 53.44 -69.83
N GLY A 40 -25.90 53.84 -69.42
CA GLY A 40 -26.45 53.56 -68.08
C GLY A 40 -26.78 52.08 -67.86
N ILE A 41 -27.33 51.41 -68.87
CA ILE A 41 -27.70 49.99 -68.76
C ILE A 41 -26.46 49.08 -68.78
N SER A 42 -25.46 49.38 -69.61
CA SER A 42 -24.21 48.61 -69.63
C SER A 42 -23.42 48.74 -68.33
N SER A 43 -23.37 49.93 -67.72
CA SER A 43 -22.77 50.13 -66.39
C SER A 43 -23.55 49.38 -65.28
N ALA A 44 -24.88 49.37 -65.32
CA ALA A 44 -25.70 48.59 -64.37
C ALA A 44 -25.50 47.07 -64.50
N ILE A 45 -25.37 46.55 -65.73
CA ILE A 45 -25.11 45.12 -65.98
C ILE A 45 -23.72 44.74 -65.46
N ILE A 46 -22.70 45.56 -65.72
CA ILE A 46 -21.34 45.33 -65.20
C ILE A 46 -21.35 45.33 -63.67
N TRP A 47 -22.09 46.26 -63.05
CA TRP A 47 -22.23 46.34 -61.59
C TRP A 47 -22.92 45.10 -61.01
N LEU A 48 -24.06 44.67 -61.56
CA LEU A 48 -24.76 43.46 -61.13
C LEU A 48 -23.93 42.19 -61.34
N SER A 49 -23.20 42.11 -62.45
CA SER A 49 -22.32 40.97 -62.74
C SER A 49 -21.18 40.91 -61.72
N LYS A 50 -20.62 42.05 -61.35
CA LYS A 50 -19.58 42.14 -60.32
C LYS A 50 -20.09 41.71 -58.95
N GLU A 51 -21.29 42.14 -58.55
CA GLU A 51 -21.88 41.77 -57.26
C GLU A 51 -22.21 40.27 -57.23
N TRP A 52 -22.87 39.75 -58.27
CA TRP A 52 -23.25 38.34 -58.35
C TRP A 52 -22.03 37.41 -58.37
N VAL A 53 -20.98 37.76 -59.13
CA VAL A 53 -19.72 36.99 -59.14
C VAL A 53 -19.01 37.09 -57.79
N SER A 54 -19.01 38.27 -57.14
CA SER A 54 -18.40 38.43 -55.81
C SER A 54 -19.09 37.58 -54.76
N GLU A 55 -20.43 37.57 -54.74
CA GLU A 55 -21.22 36.73 -53.82
C GLU A 55 -20.97 35.25 -54.08
N ARG A 56 -20.93 34.82 -55.35
CA ARG A 56 -20.73 33.41 -55.69
C ARG A 56 -19.35 32.92 -55.27
N ILE A 57 -18.30 33.71 -55.51
CA ILE A 57 -16.92 33.39 -55.11
C ILE A 57 -16.78 33.40 -53.58
N LYS A 58 -17.36 34.40 -52.89
CA LYS A 58 -17.37 34.43 -51.42
C LYS A 58 -18.08 33.21 -50.84
N GLY A 59 -19.22 32.83 -51.41
CA GLY A 59 -20.00 31.67 -51.00
C GLY A 59 -19.23 30.36 -51.16
N SER A 60 -18.56 30.14 -52.30
CA SER A 60 -17.76 28.92 -52.50
C SER A 60 -16.55 28.85 -51.57
N ILE A 61 -15.86 29.98 -51.38
CA ILE A 61 -14.73 30.06 -50.46
C ILE A 61 -15.17 29.79 -49.02
N GLN A 62 -16.27 30.41 -48.58
CA GLN A 62 -16.80 30.21 -47.23
C GLN A 62 -17.21 28.76 -46.98
N HIS A 63 -17.80 28.10 -47.99
CA HIS A 63 -18.16 26.68 -47.89
C HIS A 63 -16.92 25.80 -47.70
N GLU A 64 -15.88 25.97 -48.52
CA GLU A 64 -14.64 25.21 -48.38
C GLU A 64 -13.94 25.46 -47.03
N TYR A 65 -13.96 26.71 -46.53
CA TYR A 65 -13.40 27.01 -45.21
C TYR A 65 -14.18 26.34 -44.09
N ASN A 66 -15.52 26.36 -44.15
CA ASN A 66 -16.35 25.69 -43.15
C ASN A 66 -16.14 24.18 -43.17
N GLU A 67 -16.06 23.55 -44.35
CA GLU A 67 -15.80 22.12 -44.50
C GLU A 67 -14.42 21.73 -43.94
N LYS A 68 -13.37 22.51 -44.26
CA LYS A 68 -12.03 22.29 -43.70
C LYS A 68 -12.02 22.47 -42.19
N LEU A 69 -12.71 23.49 -41.68
CA LEU A 69 -12.83 23.74 -40.23
C LEU A 69 -13.50 22.57 -39.52
N GLU A 70 -14.60 22.05 -40.07
CA GLU A 70 -15.30 20.89 -39.53
C GLU A 70 -14.43 19.64 -39.58
N SER A 71 -13.72 19.40 -40.68
CA SER A 71 -12.76 18.30 -40.81
C SER A 71 -11.63 18.39 -39.78
N TYR A 72 -11.03 19.57 -39.59
CA TYR A 72 -9.98 19.75 -38.58
C TYR A 72 -10.50 19.57 -37.16
N LYS A 73 -11.70 20.07 -36.85
CA LYS A 73 -12.35 19.84 -35.56
C LYS A 73 -12.61 18.35 -35.32
N GLY A 74 -13.08 17.63 -36.34
CA GLY A 74 -13.27 16.18 -36.29
C GLY A 74 -11.98 15.43 -35.98
N GLN A 75 -10.92 15.70 -36.75
CA GLN A 75 -9.60 15.09 -36.55
C GLN A 75 -8.99 15.41 -35.18
N LEU A 76 -9.16 16.64 -34.68
CA LEU A 76 -8.64 17.03 -33.38
C LEU A 76 -9.38 16.32 -32.24
N ASN A 77 -10.71 16.20 -32.35
CA ASN A 77 -11.51 15.46 -31.38
C ASN A 77 -11.17 13.97 -31.39
N GLU A 78 -11.00 13.35 -32.57
CA GLU A 78 -10.58 11.96 -32.68
C GLU A 78 -9.21 11.72 -32.04
N LYS A 79 -8.24 12.59 -32.31
CA LYS A 79 -6.91 12.53 -31.66
C LYS A 79 -7.01 12.72 -30.14
N LEU A 80 -7.87 13.62 -29.67
CA LEU A 80 -8.05 13.85 -28.24
C LEU A 80 -8.63 12.61 -27.55
N GLU A 81 -9.70 12.03 -28.11
CA GLU A 81 -10.32 10.83 -27.55
C GLU A 81 -9.39 9.62 -27.57
N THR A 82 -8.62 9.44 -28.65
CA THR A 82 -7.61 8.36 -28.72
C THR A 82 -6.49 8.55 -27.71
N HIS A 83 -5.93 9.76 -27.57
CA HIS A 83 -4.91 10.04 -26.56
C HIS A 83 -5.43 9.87 -25.13
N LYS A 84 -6.67 10.31 -24.86
CA LYS A 84 -7.33 10.12 -23.57
C LYS A 84 -7.51 8.63 -23.24
N ALA A 85 -8.00 7.84 -24.20
CA ALA A 85 -8.15 6.40 -24.04
C ALA A 85 -6.80 5.70 -23.81
N GLN A 86 -5.75 6.10 -24.52
CA GLN A 86 -4.39 5.57 -24.34
C GLN A 86 -3.84 5.88 -22.95
N LEU A 87 -3.95 7.13 -22.50
CA LEU A 87 -3.50 7.53 -21.16
C LEU A 87 -4.25 6.80 -20.06
N GLN A 88 -5.58 6.66 -20.19
CA GLN A 88 -6.38 5.94 -19.21
C GLN A 88 -6.02 4.45 -19.17
N SER A 89 -5.82 3.82 -20.33
CA SER A 89 -5.37 2.43 -20.42
C SER A 89 -3.98 2.24 -19.77
N ALA A 90 -3.02 3.11 -20.10
CA ALA A 90 -1.68 3.08 -19.53
C ALA A 90 -1.69 3.30 -18.01
N ALA A 91 -2.52 4.23 -17.52
CA ALA A 91 -2.68 4.46 -16.09
C ALA A 91 -3.27 3.24 -15.37
N ASN A 92 -4.31 2.62 -15.93
CA ASN A 92 -4.91 1.41 -15.35
C ASN A 92 -3.91 0.25 -15.28
N ILE A 93 -3.11 0.05 -16.32
CA ILE A 93 -2.05 -0.97 -16.33
C ILE A 93 -1.02 -0.71 -15.23
N GLN A 94 -0.60 0.55 -15.04
CA GLN A 94 0.35 0.91 -13.98
C GLN A 94 -0.24 0.73 -12.59
N ILE A 95 -1.51 1.08 -12.37
CA ILE A 95 -2.20 0.88 -11.09
C ILE A 95 -2.30 -0.60 -10.74
N GLU A 96 -2.75 -1.43 -11.69
CA GLU A 96 -2.82 -2.89 -11.50
C GLU A 96 -1.45 -3.49 -11.22
N ARG A 97 -0.41 -3.02 -11.93
CA ARG A 97 0.97 -3.44 -11.68
C ARG A 97 1.45 -3.08 -10.27
N LEU A 98 1.30 -1.82 -9.86
CA LEU A 98 1.70 -1.35 -8.53
C LEU A 98 0.94 -2.09 -7.42
N LYS A 99 -0.35 -2.34 -7.63
CA LYS A 99 -1.19 -3.11 -6.69
C LYS A 99 -0.68 -4.55 -6.57
N SER A 100 -0.36 -5.20 -7.69
CA SER A 100 0.24 -6.54 -7.70
C SER A 100 1.58 -6.56 -6.97
N GLU A 101 2.47 -5.60 -7.25
CA GLU A 101 3.77 -5.45 -6.57
C GLU A 101 3.60 -5.26 -5.05
N LEU A 102 2.65 -4.43 -4.61
CA LEU A 102 2.33 -4.25 -3.19
C LEU A 102 1.81 -5.53 -2.54
N GLN A 103 0.94 -6.28 -3.24
CA GLN A 103 0.43 -7.56 -2.74
C GLN A 103 1.54 -8.61 -2.60
N VAL A 104 2.47 -8.68 -3.56
CA VAL A 104 3.64 -9.56 -3.48
C VAL A 104 4.53 -9.16 -2.30
N MET A 105 4.87 -7.88 -2.15
CA MET A 105 5.67 -7.41 -1.02
C MET A 105 4.99 -7.67 0.33
N ALA A 106 3.67 -7.51 0.42
CA ALA A 106 2.92 -7.83 1.63
C ALA A 106 2.94 -9.33 1.93
N ALA A 107 2.76 -10.18 0.92
CA ALA A 107 2.84 -11.62 1.07
C ALA A 107 4.25 -12.08 1.49
N GLU A 108 5.29 -11.55 0.86
CA GLU A 108 6.70 -11.81 1.22
C GLU A 108 6.98 -11.39 2.66
N ARG A 109 6.53 -10.20 3.06
CA ARG A 109 6.68 -9.68 4.42
C ARG A 109 5.99 -10.58 5.42
N ASN A 110 4.76 -11.03 5.12
CA ASN A 110 4.01 -11.95 5.98
C ASN A 110 4.71 -13.31 6.12
N VAL A 111 5.20 -13.89 5.01
CA VAL A 111 5.94 -15.17 5.03
C VAL A 111 7.25 -15.04 5.81
N ARG A 112 8.00 -13.94 5.58
CA ARG A 112 9.27 -13.68 6.27
C ARG A 112 9.05 -13.49 7.76
N TYR A 113 8.03 -12.73 8.15
CA TYR A 113 7.71 -12.55 9.56
C TYR A 113 7.24 -13.85 10.22
N SER A 114 6.36 -14.62 9.60
CA SER A 114 5.92 -15.91 10.16
C SER A 114 7.13 -16.80 10.48
N ARG A 115 8.05 -16.98 9.53
CA ARG A 115 9.24 -17.81 9.74
C ARG A 115 10.19 -17.29 10.83
N ILE A 116 10.31 -15.97 10.97
CA ILE A 116 11.13 -15.37 12.02
C ILE A 116 10.44 -15.56 13.38
N TYR A 117 9.13 -15.35 13.46
CA TYR A 117 8.37 -15.57 14.69
C TYR A 117 8.38 -17.03 15.13
N ASP A 118 8.28 -17.99 14.20
CA ASP A 118 8.39 -19.41 14.52
C ASP A 118 9.75 -19.72 15.16
N LYS A 119 10.84 -19.19 14.59
CA LYS A 119 12.19 -19.35 15.17
C LYS A 119 12.35 -18.66 16.53
N ILE A 120 11.79 -17.47 16.70
CA ILE A 120 11.81 -16.77 17.99
C ILE A 120 11.02 -17.57 19.03
N ALA A 121 9.85 -18.10 18.66
CA ALA A 121 9.04 -18.93 19.54
C ALA A 121 9.78 -20.20 19.96
N ASP A 122 10.39 -20.91 19.01
CA ASP A 122 11.22 -22.08 19.28
C ASP A 122 12.40 -21.73 20.21
N ALA A 123 13.07 -20.61 19.94
CA ALA A 123 14.20 -20.15 20.76
C ALA A 123 13.80 -19.82 22.20
N VAL A 124 12.66 -19.17 22.39
CA VAL A 124 12.10 -18.85 23.71
C VAL A 124 11.69 -20.12 24.46
N ILE A 125 11.01 -21.05 23.78
CA ILE A 125 10.58 -22.33 24.36
C ILE A 125 11.80 -23.11 24.86
N GLU A 126 12.83 -23.25 24.04
CA GLU A 126 14.04 -23.99 24.41
C GLU A 126 14.85 -23.28 25.50
N LEU A 127 14.96 -21.94 25.46
CA LEU A 127 15.58 -21.18 26.53
C LEU A 127 14.84 -21.41 27.86
N HIS A 128 13.51 -21.33 27.84
CA HIS A 128 12.69 -21.55 29.04
C HIS A 128 12.85 -22.97 29.59
N LYS A 129 12.84 -24.00 28.73
CA LYS A 129 13.13 -25.39 29.12
C LYS A 129 14.49 -25.51 29.79
N LYS A 130 15.54 -24.91 29.20
CA LYS A 130 16.91 -24.91 29.76
C LYS A 130 16.97 -24.21 31.11
N MET A 131 16.30 -23.06 31.26
CA MET A 131 16.21 -22.35 32.54
C MET A 131 15.49 -23.17 33.62
N LEU A 132 14.41 -23.87 33.27
CA LEU A 132 13.72 -24.79 34.18
C LEU A 132 14.60 -25.97 34.58
N THR A 133 15.30 -26.59 33.63
CA THR A 133 16.24 -27.69 33.91
C THR A 133 17.34 -27.23 34.87
N MET A 134 17.93 -26.06 34.62
CA MET A 134 18.92 -25.46 35.51
C MET A 134 18.34 -25.21 36.91
N SER A 135 17.14 -24.60 36.99
CA SER A 135 16.46 -24.34 38.26
C SER A 135 16.20 -25.62 39.05
N ASN A 136 15.73 -26.67 38.38
CA ASN A 136 15.43 -27.96 39.00
C ASN A 136 16.71 -28.66 39.45
N ALA A 137 17.79 -28.62 38.66
CA ALA A 137 19.07 -29.19 39.02
C ALA A 137 19.73 -28.45 40.19
N ALA A 138 19.65 -27.12 40.22
CA ALA A 138 20.12 -26.30 41.32
C ALA A 138 19.31 -26.56 42.60
N HIS A 139 17.98 -26.68 42.50
CA HIS A 139 17.12 -27.03 43.64
C HIS A 139 17.44 -28.43 44.17
N ALA A 140 17.63 -29.42 43.29
CA ALA A 140 18.02 -30.78 43.66
C ALA A 140 19.38 -30.83 44.38
N TYR A 141 20.32 -29.98 43.96
CA TYR A 141 21.62 -29.86 44.60
C TYR A 141 21.56 -29.21 45.98
N CYS A 142 20.77 -28.13 46.15
CA CYS A 142 20.67 -27.41 47.42
C CYS A 142 19.84 -28.17 48.45
N HIS A 143 18.78 -28.85 48.01
CA HIS A 143 17.88 -29.61 48.86
C HIS A 143 17.83 -31.06 48.40
N PRO A 144 18.89 -31.86 48.64
CA PRO A 144 18.85 -33.29 48.32
C PRO A 144 17.72 -34.01 49.08
N GLU A 145 17.37 -33.52 50.28
CA GLU A 145 16.21 -33.98 51.07
C GLU A 145 14.88 -33.39 50.57
N GLY A 146 14.89 -32.29 49.81
CA GLY A 146 13.67 -31.63 49.29
C GLY A 146 13.04 -32.36 48.11
N LEU A 147 13.78 -33.22 47.41
CA LEU A 147 13.20 -34.19 46.46
C LEU A 147 12.33 -35.25 47.15
N ASP A 148 12.28 -35.28 48.49
CA ASP A 148 11.61 -36.30 49.28
C ASP A 148 10.09 -36.13 49.43
N PHE A 149 9.47 -35.13 48.79
CA PHE A 149 8.01 -35.12 48.70
C PHE A 149 7.49 -36.46 48.15
N PHE A 150 8.21 -37.06 47.20
CA PHE A 150 7.96 -38.43 46.74
C PHE A 150 8.83 -39.51 47.40
N ALA A 151 9.90 -39.15 48.11
CA ALA A 151 10.69 -40.16 48.81
C ALA A 151 10.03 -40.63 50.09
N SER A 152 9.24 -39.80 50.78
CA SER A 152 8.35 -40.29 51.85
C SER A 152 7.38 -41.36 51.33
N ALA A 153 6.81 -41.15 50.13
CA ALA A 153 5.97 -42.14 49.45
C ALA A 153 6.76 -43.41 49.05
N ARG A 154 7.98 -43.29 48.52
CA ARG A 154 8.85 -44.45 48.19
C ARG A 154 9.36 -45.20 49.42
N ALA A 155 9.71 -44.49 50.48
CA ALA A 155 10.09 -45.06 51.77
C ALA A 155 8.93 -45.84 52.39
N SER A 156 7.69 -45.32 52.28
CA SER A 156 6.48 -46.07 52.69
C SER A 156 6.21 -47.32 51.84
N ALA A 157 6.71 -47.35 50.60
CA ALA A 157 6.66 -48.52 49.71
C ALA A 157 7.84 -49.49 49.92
N GLY A 158 8.69 -49.28 50.93
CA GLY A 158 9.84 -50.15 51.23
C GLY A 158 11.00 -50.07 50.22
N GLN A 159 11.02 -49.06 49.34
CA GLN A 159 12.16 -48.82 48.45
C GLN A 159 13.23 -48.01 49.19
N SER A 160 14.43 -48.58 49.34
CA SER A 160 15.61 -47.81 49.76
C SER A 160 15.90 -46.76 48.70
N VAL A 161 15.80 -45.49 49.07
CA VAL A 161 16.24 -44.40 48.20
C VAL A 161 17.75 -44.28 48.39
N ASP A 162 18.52 -44.85 47.46
CA ASP A 162 19.94 -44.54 47.37
C ASP A 162 20.04 -43.03 47.17
N GLN A 163 20.55 -42.33 48.19
CA GLN A 163 20.77 -40.90 48.11
C GLN A 163 21.69 -40.65 46.92
N PRO A 164 21.28 -39.82 45.93
CA PRO A 164 22.14 -39.51 44.81
C PRO A 164 23.44 -38.91 45.37
N ASP A 165 24.57 -39.44 44.91
CA ASP A 165 25.89 -38.94 45.30
C ASP A 165 25.90 -37.41 45.08
N ARG A 166 26.23 -36.66 46.14
CA ARG A 166 26.26 -35.20 46.10
C ARG A 166 27.16 -34.69 44.98
N GLN A 167 28.22 -35.42 44.65
CA GLN A 167 29.09 -35.10 43.50
C GLN A 167 28.35 -35.21 42.16
N GLN A 168 27.43 -36.16 42.02
CA GLN A 168 26.63 -36.30 40.80
C GLN A 168 25.61 -35.17 40.67
N LEU A 169 24.97 -34.76 41.76
CA LEU A 169 24.07 -33.59 41.77
C LEU A 169 24.81 -32.30 41.40
N GLU A 170 26.03 -32.11 41.92
CA GLU A 170 26.89 -30.97 41.58
C GLU A 170 27.24 -30.94 40.08
N LYS A 171 27.66 -32.09 39.53
CA LYS A 171 27.95 -32.23 38.10
C LYS A 171 26.72 -31.92 37.25
N ASN A 172 25.54 -32.42 37.64
CA ASN A 172 24.29 -32.17 36.93
C ASN A 172 23.90 -30.68 36.95
N ALA A 173 24.00 -30.02 38.10
CA ALA A 173 23.71 -28.59 38.23
C ALA A 173 24.68 -27.74 37.40
N THR A 174 25.98 -28.05 37.49
CA THR A 174 27.02 -27.37 36.70
C THR A 174 26.79 -27.55 35.20
N GLN A 175 26.50 -28.78 34.76
CA GLN A 175 26.20 -29.07 33.36
C GLN A 175 24.98 -28.30 32.87
N ALA A 176 23.90 -28.25 33.66
CA ALA A 176 22.68 -27.54 33.27
C ALA A 176 22.89 -26.02 33.09
N VAL A 177 23.80 -25.43 33.88
CA VAL A 177 24.18 -24.01 33.76
C VAL A 177 24.96 -23.77 32.48
N TRP A 178 25.93 -24.64 32.17
CA TRP A 178 26.69 -24.55 30.92
C TRP A 178 25.81 -24.77 29.70
N ASP A 179 24.90 -25.74 29.74
CA ASP A 179 23.93 -25.99 28.67
C ASP A 179 23.03 -24.77 28.42
N LEU A 180 22.60 -24.09 29.48
CA LEU A 180 21.82 -22.85 29.37
C LEU A 180 22.67 -21.72 28.77
N PHE A 181 23.89 -21.52 29.28
CA PHE A 181 24.79 -20.47 28.81
C PHE A 181 25.13 -20.64 27.33
N ASP A 182 25.55 -21.85 26.94
CA ASP A 182 25.90 -22.19 25.57
C ASP A 182 24.71 -21.97 24.63
N TYR A 183 23.53 -22.47 25.01
CA TYR A 183 22.31 -22.27 24.25
C TYR A 183 21.96 -20.79 24.08
N PHE A 184 21.98 -20.03 25.18
CA PHE A 184 21.64 -18.61 25.16
C PHE A 184 22.61 -17.82 24.28
N TRP A 185 23.92 -18.06 24.37
CA TRP A 185 24.91 -17.31 23.59
C TRP A 185 24.78 -17.57 22.08
N HIS A 186 24.46 -18.81 21.68
CA HIS A 186 24.19 -19.14 20.27
C HIS A 186 22.87 -18.53 19.74
N ASN A 187 21.91 -18.23 20.62
CA ASN A 187 20.57 -17.81 20.24
C ASN A 187 20.22 -16.37 20.68
N HIS A 188 21.17 -15.61 21.23
CA HIS A 188 20.91 -14.28 21.80
C HIS A 188 20.31 -13.28 20.79
N ILE A 189 20.58 -13.45 19.49
CA ILE A 189 20.05 -12.63 18.39
C ILE A 189 18.52 -12.70 18.25
N TYR A 190 17.88 -13.75 18.79
CA TYR A 190 16.43 -13.91 18.73
C TYR A 190 15.68 -13.15 19.82
N PHE A 191 16.39 -12.57 20.78
CA PHE A 191 15.79 -11.86 21.91
C PHE A 191 15.96 -10.34 21.77
N PRO A 192 15.02 -9.53 22.27
CA PRO A 192 15.22 -8.09 22.38
C PRO A 192 16.48 -7.76 23.16
N GLN A 193 17.18 -6.69 22.79
CA GLN A 193 18.46 -6.31 23.39
C GLN A 193 18.36 -6.16 24.91
N ASP A 194 17.34 -5.46 25.40
CA ASP A 194 17.13 -5.24 26.84
C ASP A 194 16.93 -6.58 27.61
N THR A 195 16.16 -7.50 27.03
CA THR A 195 15.92 -8.84 27.62
C THR A 195 17.20 -9.67 27.57
N SER A 196 17.93 -9.61 26.46
CA SER A 196 19.21 -10.32 26.28
C SER A 196 20.27 -9.86 27.27
N ASP A 197 20.38 -8.55 27.51
CA ASP A 197 21.31 -7.98 28.48
C ASP A 197 20.98 -8.40 29.91
N GLU A 198 19.69 -8.48 30.26
CA GLU A 198 19.23 -8.94 31.56
C GLU A 198 19.47 -10.43 31.78
N ILE A 199 19.19 -11.26 30.76
CA ILE A 199 19.51 -12.70 30.78
C ILE A 199 21.02 -12.89 30.94
N SER A 200 21.83 -12.19 30.13
CA SER A 200 23.30 -12.26 30.18
C SER A 200 23.83 -11.92 31.57
N ARG A 201 23.33 -10.83 32.16
CA ARG A 201 23.70 -10.41 33.51
C ARG A 201 23.34 -11.47 34.55
N THR A 202 22.12 -11.99 34.48
CA THR A 202 21.61 -12.96 35.46
C THR A 202 22.33 -14.31 35.37
N ILE A 203 22.54 -14.83 34.16
CA ILE A 203 23.31 -16.07 33.95
C ILE A 203 24.76 -15.86 34.39
N GLY A 204 25.36 -14.70 34.09
CA GLY A 204 26.71 -14.36 34.54
C GLY A 204 26.86 -14.32 36.06
N GLU A 205 25.90 -13.70 36.76
CA GLU A 205 25.85 -13.70 38.23
C GLU A 205 25.78 -15.14 38.78
N ILE A 206 24.89 -15.98 38.24
CA ILE A 206 24.74 -17.39 38.66
C ILE A 206 26.02 -18.20 38.39
N ALA A 207 26.61 -18.02 37.21
CA ALA A 207 27.83 -18.73 36.83
C ALA A 207 29.02 -18.34 37.73
N LEU A 208 29.14 -17.06 38.09
CA LEU A 208 30.15 -16.60 39.04
C LEU A 208 29.94 -17.24 40.42
N GLU A 209 28.72 -17.20 40.95
CA GLU A 209 28.40 -17.80 42.26
C GLU A 209 28.73 -19.30 42.31
N LEU A 210 28.45 -20.02 41.21
CA LEU A 210 28.80 -21.44 41.11
C LEU A 210 30.30 -21.68 40.92
N ALA A 211 31.01 -20.85 40.16
CA ALA A 211 32.45 -20.98 39.95
C ALA A 211 33.26 -20.73 41.24
N TYR A 212 32.75 -19.90 42.16
CA TYR A 212 33.37 -19.66 43.47
C TYR A 212 33.07 -20.75 44.51
N VAL A 213 32.21 -21.73 44.21
CA VAL A 213 32.02 -22.92 45.05
C VAL A 213 33.27 -23.80 44.91
N LYS A 214 34.21 -23.67 45.87
CA LYS A 214 35.37 -24.57 45.92
C LYS A 214 34.91 -26.03 46.08
N PRO A 215 35.40 -26.96 45.24
CA PRO A 215 35.07 -28.38 45.41
C PRO A 215 35.53 -28.85 46.79
N GLY A 216 34.58 -29.37 47.58
CA GLY A 216 34.83 -29.89 48.93
C GLY A 216 34.64 -28.90 50.09
N ALA A 217 34.22 -27.65 49.84
CA ALA A 217 33.80 -26.77 50.92
C ALA A 217 32.40 -27.21 51.43
N PRO A 218 32.23 -27.54 52.73
CA PRO A 218 30.93 -27.81 53.31
C PRO A 218 30.15 -26.50 53.37
N LYS A 219 29.34 -26.23 52.34
CA LYS A 219 28.37 -25.14 52.38
C LYS A 219 27.10 -25.62 53.08
N HIS A 220 26.59 -24.77 53.98
CA HIS A 220 25.24 -24.94 54.53
C HIS A 220 24.26 -24.85 53.35
N PRO A 221 23.26 -25.75 53.24
CA PRO A 221 22.24 -25.73 52.19
C PRO A 221 21.55 -24.37 51.96
N ASP A 222 21.55 -23.52 52.98
CA ASP A 222 20.89 -22.21 52.99
C ASP A 222 21.71 -21.09 52.33
N GLU A 223 22.97 -21.35 51.95
CA GLU A 223 23.91 -20.31 51.49
C GLU A 223 24.05 -20.19 49.97
N ILE A 224 23.37 -21.03 49.18
CA ILE A 224 23.29 -20.86 47.72
C ILE A 224 21.87 -20.43 47.37
N PRO A 225 21.48 -19.18 47.66
CA PRO A 225 20.22 -18.68 47.15
C PRO A 225 20.34 -18.68 45.63
N LEU A 226 19.52 -19.49 44.95
CA LEU A 226 19.11 -19.15 43.60
C LEU A 226 18.66 -17.69 43.67
N PRO A 227 19.33 -16.75 42.98
CA PRO A 227 19.06 -15.34 43.16
C PRO A 227 17.57 -15.12 42.95
N GLU A 228 16.88 -14.44 43.86
CA GLU A 228 15.46 -14.09 43.68
C GLU A 228 15.23 -13.42 42.31
N LYS A 229 16.27 -12.72 41.83
CA LYS A 229 16.40 -12.18 40.48
C LYS A 229 16.18 -13.20 39.36
N PHE A 230 16.62 -14.45 39.49
CA PHE A 230 16.41 -15.50 38.49
C PHE A 230 14.94 -15.84 38.30
N PHE A 231 14.19 -16.00 39.40
CA PHE A 231 12.74 -16.24 39.30
C PHE A 231 12.01 -14.99 38.80
N GLY A 232 12.47 -13.80 39.17
CA GLY A 232 12.00 -12.54 38.59
C GLY A 232 12.17 -12.51 37.08
N LEU A 233 13.37 -12.84 36.59
CA LEU A 233 13.69 -12.94 35.16
C LEU A 233 12.81 -13.97 34.44
N MET A 234 12.64 -15.16 35.02
CA MET A 234 11.79 -16.21 34.46
C MET A 234 10.35 -15.74 34.25
N ARG A 235 9.75 -15.08 35.27
CA ARG A 235 8.39 -14.54 35.18
C ARG A 235 8.31 -13.39 34.18
N LYS A 236 9.33 -12.52 34.14
CA LYS A 236 9.39 -11.43 33.16
C LYS A 236 9.46 -11.97 31.75
N LEU A 237 10.33 -12.94 31.48
CA LEU A 237 10.49 -13.58 30.17
C LEU A 237 9.21 -14.30 29.73
N GLU A 238 8.53 -14.97 30.66
CA GLU A 238 7.23 -15.58 30.39
C GLU A 238 6.17 -14.52 30.05
N SER A 239 6.13 -13.41 30.78
CA SER A 239 5.23 -12.29 30.50
C SER A 239 5.51 -11.66 29.13
N ASP A 240 6.78 -11.38 28.83
CA ASP A 240 7.21 -10.81 27.55
C ASP A 240 6.86 -11.76 26.39
N PHE A 241 7.05 -13.06 26.59
CA PHE A 241 6.65 -14.07 25.61
C PHE A 241 5.14 -14.09 25.38
N ARG A 242 4.34 -14.13 26.45
CA ARG A 242 2.87 -14.09 26.37
C ARG A 242 2.39 -12.84 25.61
N ASN A 243 3.01 -11.69 25.88
CA ASN A 243 2.72 -10.45 25.17
C ASN A 243 3.11 -10.54 23.69
N LEU A 244 4.27 -11.12 23.37
CA LEU A 244 4.76 -11.29 21.99
C LEU A 244 3.82 -12.15 21.13
N ILE A 245 3.27 -13.22 21.70
CA ILE A 245 2.31 -14.11 21.02
C ILE A 245 0.87 -13.59 21.05
N GLY A 246 0.64 -12.36 21.54
CA GLY A 246 -0.69 -11.75 21.60
C GLY A 246 -1.61 -12.36 22.65
N ILE A 247 -1.09 -13.18 23.57
CA ILE A 247 -1.79 -13.57 24.79
C ILE A 247 -1.64 -12.40 25.76
N VAL A 248 -2.37 -11.31 25.47
CA VAL A 248 -2.42 -10.15 26.36
C VAL A 248 -2.94 -10.62 27.70
N SER A 249 -2.12 -10.48 28.73
CA SER A 249 -2.57 -10.65 30.11
C SER A 249 -3.60 -9.55 30.38
N ASN A 250 -4.89 -9.89 30.47
CA ASN A 250 -6.01 -8.96 30.74
C ASN A 250 -5.75 -8.02 31.94
N THR A 251 -4.75 -8.31 32.76
CA THR A 251 -4.27 -7.51 33.88
C THR A 251 -3.82 -6.09 33.51
N GLN A 252 -3.23 -5.85 32.33
CA GLN A 252 -2.85 -4.49 31.89
C GLN A 252 -4.01 -3.71 31.26
N ALA A 253 -4.97 -4.40 30.65
CA ALA A 253 -6.19 -3.78 30.14
C ALA A 253 -7.07 -3.24 31.28
N ALA A 254 -7.01 -3.83 32.47
CA ALA A 254 -7.72 -3.33 33.65
C ALA A 254 -7.10 -2.03 34.22
N THR A 255 -5.77 -1.95 34.31
CA THR A 255 -5.07 -0.78 34.88
C THR A 255 -5.10 0.45 33.97
N SER A 256 -5.14 0.25 32.65
CA SER A 256 -5.29 1.34 31.68
C SER A 256 -6.73 1.85 31.56
N ARG A 257 -7.74 1.01 31.86
CA ARG A 257 -9.15 1.41 31.88
C ARG A 257 -9.49 2.28 33.10
N ASP A 258 -8.97 1.94 34.28
CA ASP A 258 -9.12 2.76 35.51
C ASP A 258 -8.41 4.13 35.40
N SER A 259 -7.31 4.19 34.62
CA SER A 259 -6.60 5.45 34.35
C SER A 259 -7.33 6.34 33.34
N ALA A 260 -8.20 5.78 32.49
CA ALA A 260 -8.99 6.53 31.52
C ALA A 260 -10.34 7.02 32.10
N GLU A 261 -10.93 6.29 33.05
CA GLU A 261 -12.18 6.70 33.71
C GLU A 261 -11.99 7.72 34.85
N SER A 262 -10.76 7.93 35.32
CA SER A 262 -10.46 8.93 36.38
C SER A 262 -10.05 10.31 35.85
N SER A 263 -10.25 10.60 34.55
CA SER A 263 -10.08 11.96 34.00
C SER A 263 -11.44 12.63 33.79
N PRO A 264 -11.94 13.44 34.75
CA PRO A 264 -13.18 14.16 34.59
C PRO A 264 -12.94 15.43 33.77
N GLY A 265 -13.50 15.49 32.55
CA GLY A 265 -13.87 16.79 31.96
C GLY A 265 -13.06 17.32 30.79
N ALA A 266 -12.66 16.49 29.82
CA ALA A 266 -12.31 17.01 28.49
C ALA A 266 -13.55 17.01 27.58
N VAL A 267 -14.33 18.09 27.63
CA VAL A 267 -15.40 18.38 26.66
C VAL A 267 -14.76 18.55 25.27
N PRO A 268 -15.15 17.78 24.24
CA PRO A 268 -14.62 17.95 22.90
C PRO A 268 -15.12 19.29 22.33
N GLN A 269 -14.21 20.24 22.12
CA GLN A 269 -14.48 21.44 21.34
C GLN A 269 -14.79 21.03 19.89
N ARG A 270 -16.05 21.24 19.47
CA ARG A 270 -16.43 21.27 18.07
C ARG A 270 -15.65 22.40 17.39
N LEU A 271 -14.64 22.07 16.59
CA LEU A 271 -14.18 22.98 15.54
C LEU A 271 -15.24 23.00 14.45
N GLY A 272 -15.90 24.14 14.30
CA GLY A 272 -16.65 24.46 13.10
C GLY A 272 -15.69 24.97 12.04
N ILE A 273 -15.71 24.33 10.87
CA ILE A 273 -15.62 24.96 9.55
C ILE A 273 -16.59 24.18 8.66
#